data_AF-A0A377B7J9-F1
#
_entry.id   AF-A0A377B7J9-F1
#
_cell.length_a   1.000
_cell.length_b   1.000
_cell.length_c   1.000
_cell.angle_alpha   90.00
_cell.angle_beta   90.00
_cell.angle_gamma   90.00
#
_symmetry.space_group_name_H-M   'P 1'
#
loop_
_entity.id
_entity.type
_entity.pdbx_description
1 polymer ?
#
loop_
_entity_poly.entity_id
_entity_poly.type
_entity_poly.pdbx_seq_one_letter_code
_entity_poly.pdbx_strand_id
1 'polypeptide(L)' 'MDRIIQSPGKYIQGADVINRLGEYLKPLAERWLVVGDKFVLGFAQSTVEKSFKDAGLVVEIAPFGGECFAK' A
#
# COMPACT_ATOMS: atom_id res chain seq x y z
N MET A 1 -21.55 -17.51 26.08
CA MET A 1 -21.85 -17.44 24.63
C MET A 1 -21.06 -16.26 24.10
N ASP A 2 -20.11 -16.51 23.22
CA ASP A 2 -19.13 -15.50 22.84
C ASP A 2 -19.74 -14.49 21.88
N ARG A 3 -19.40 -13.22 22.08
CA ARG A 3 -19.72 -12.12 21.18
C ARG A 3 -18.41 -11.56 20.67
N ILE A 4 -18.10 -11.85 19.41
CA ILE A 4 -16.81 -11.54 18.81
C ILE A 4 -16.99 -10.40 17.82
N ILE A 5 -16.10 -9.41 17.90
CA ILE A 5 -15.93 -8.35 16.90
C ILE A 5 -14.53 -8.44 16.31
N GLN A 6 -14.41 -8.17 15.01
CA GLN A 6 -13.14 -8.05 14.32
C GLN A 6 -13.08 -6.69 13.62
N SER A 7 -11.88 -6.10 13.60
CA SER A 7 -11.62 -4.83 12.92
C SER A 7 -10.20 -4.84 12.36
N PRO A 8 -9.90 -3.99 11.36
CA PRO A 8 -8.52 -3.73 11.03
C PRO A 8 -7.77 -3.15 12.24
N GLY A 9 -6.47 -3.42 12.34
CA GLY A 9 -5.63 -2.83 13.40
C GLY A 9 -5.43 -1.31 13.25
N LYS A 10 -5.65 -0.76 12.04
CA LYS A 10 -5.57 0.67 11.76
C LYS A 10 -6.44 1.04 10.55
N TYR A 11 -7.17 2.15 10.63
CA TYR A 11 -7.91 2.78 9.52
C TYR A 11 -7.42 4.22 9.37
N ILE A 12 -7.01 4.63 8.18
CA ILE A 12 -6.45 5.96 7.90
C ILE A 12 -7.13 6.55 6.67
N GLN A 13 -7.72 7.74 6.82
CA GLN A 13 -8.36 8.48 5.75
C GLN A 13 -7.92 9.95 5.81
N GLY A 14 -7.70 10.55 4.64
CA GLY A 14 -7.41 11.97 4.52
C GLY A 14 -7.04 12.34 3.09
N ALA A 15 -7.11 13.63 2.77
CA ALA A 15 -6.61 14.15 1.50
C ALA A 15 -5.12 13.81 1.32
N ASP A 16 -4.77 13.40 0.10
CA ASP A 16 -3.40 13.07 -0.33
C ASP A 16 -2.66 12.10 0.60
N VAL A 17 -3.39 11.20 1.27
CA VAL A 17 -2.81 10.27 2.25
C VAL A 17 -1.72 9.38 1.67
N ILE A 18 -1.74 9.15 0.35
CA ILE A 18 -0.72 8.38 -0.36
C ILE A 18 0.68 9.01 -0.27
N ASN A 19 0.79 10.33 -0.05
CA ASN A 19 2.07 11.01 0.17
C ASN A 19 2.76 10.55 1.46
N ARG A 20 2.01 9.98 2.40
CA ARG A 20 2.47 9.57 3.74
C ARG A 20 2.49 8.05 3.94
N LEU A 21 2.36 7.26 2.88
CA LEU A 21 2.34 5.79 2.98
C LEU A 21 3.58 5.24 3.68
N GLY A 22 4.78 5.73 3.31
CA GLY A 22 6.03 5.25 3.90
C GLY A 22 6.05 5.34 5.43
N GLU A 23 5.61 6.46 6.00
CA GLU A 23 5.57 6.67 7.45
C GLU A 23 4.65 5.70 8.17
N TYR A 24 3.49 5.39 7.57
CA TYR A 24 2.53 4.47 8.18
C TYR A 24 2.95 2.99 8.06
N LEU A 25 3.66 2.65 6.99
CA LEU A 25 4.04 1.28 6.65
C LEU A 25 5.40 0.86 7.21
N LYS A 26 6.29 1.82 7.48
CA LYS A 26 7.62 1.60 8.08
C LYS A 26 7.66 0.65 9.29
N PRO A 27 6.74 0.73 10.27
CA PRO A 27 6.79 -0.18 11.43
C PRO A 27 6.36 -1.62 11.12
N LEU A 28 5.87 -1.92 9.90
CA LEU A 28 5.35 -3.24 9.54
C LEU A 28 6.36 -4.09 8.76
N ALA A 29 7.15 -3.48 7.88
CA ALA A 29 8.18 -4.15 7.08
C ALA A 29 9.15 -3.16 6.42
N GLU A 30 10.36 -3.62 6.09
CA GLU A 30 11.39 -2.84 5.39
C GLU A 30 11.31 -2.95 3.86
N ARG A 31 10.72 -4.03 3.34
CA ARG A 31 10.60 -4.33 1.90
C ARG A 31 9.15 -4.62 1.53
N TRP A 32 8.68 -4.01 0.44
CA TRP A 32 7.27 -4.03 0.04
C TRP A 32 7.09 -4.38 -1.43
N LEU A 33 6.07 -5.20 -1.69
CA LEU A 33 5.53 -5.41 -3.04
C LEU A 33 4.27 -4.55 -3.18
N VAL A 34 4.26 -3.64 -4.15
CA VAL A 34 3.10 -2.81 -4.48
C VAL A 34 2.44 -3.40 -5.71
N VAL A 35 1.25 -3.98 -5.51
CA VAL A 35 0.42 -4.52 -6.58
C VAL A 35 -0.63 -3.47 -6.94
N GLY A 36 -0.65 -3.04 -8.20
CA GLY A 36 -1.62 -2.07 -8.70
C GLY A 36 -1.84 -2.26 -10.21
N ASP A 37 -3.05 -2.00 -10.70
CA ASP A 37 -3.30 -2.05 -12.13
C ASP A 37 -2.60 -0.89 -12.87
N LYS A 38 -2.47 -1.02 -14.19
CA LYS A 38 -1.75 -0.04 -15.01
C LYS A 38 -2.35 1.36 -14.97
N PHE A 39 -3.68 1.48 -14.85
CA PHE A 39 -4.33 2.78 -14.82
C PHE A 39 -4.02 3.50 -13.50
N VAL A 40 -4.14 2.79 -12.37
CA VAL A 40 -3.83 3.33 -11.04
C VAL A 40 -2.35 3.67 -10.89
N LEU A 41 -1.46 2.76 -11.31
CA LEU A 41 -0.01 3.02 -11.28
C LEU A 41 0.36 4.22 -12.14
N GLY A 42 -0.35 4.45 -13.25
CA GLY A 42 -0.11 5.57 -14.16
C GLY A 42 -0.15 6.96 -13.50
N PHE A 43 -0.94 7.15 -12.43
CA PHE A 43 -0.99 8.42 -11.70
C PHE A 43 -0.45 8.35 -10.27
N ALA A 44 -0.40 7.16 -9.65
CA ALA A 44 -0.02 7.02 -8.25
C ALA A 44 1.42 6.57 -8.03
N GLN A 45 2.04 5.87 -8.99
CA GLN A 45 3.31 5.15 -8.76
C GLN A 45 4.44 6.08 -8.28
N SER A 46 4.65 7.22 -8.95
CA SER A 46 5.72 8.17 -8.60
C SER A 46 5.59 8.70 -7.17
N THR A 47 4.35 8.94 -6.73
CA THR A 47 4.02 9.40 -5.38
C THR A 47 4.29 8.31 -4.34
N VAL A 48 3.91 7.07 -4.65
CA VAL A 48 4.16 5.90 -3.80
C VAL A 48 5.66 5.67 -3.66
N GLU A 49 6.41 5.58 -4.76
CA GLU A 49 7.86 5.37 -4.74
C GLU A 49 8.58 6.45 -3.93
N LYS A 50 8.18 7.72 -4.11
CA LYS A 50 8.72 8.82 -3.32
C LYS A 50 8.45 8.65 -1.82
N SER A 51 7.21 8.38 -1.44
CA SER A 51 6.83 8.21 -0.03
C SER A 51 7.61 7.07 0.65
N PHE A 52 7.82 5.96 -0.06
CA PHE A 52 8.60 4.82 0.45
C PHE A 52 10.08 5.15 0.55
N LYS A 53 10.64 5.81 -0.47
CA LYS A 53 12.05 6.24 -0.49
C LYS A 53 12.35 7.22 0.65
N ASP A 54 11.49 8.20 0.87
CA ASP A 54 11.64 9.20 1.92
C ASP A 54 11.59 8.55 3.33
N ALA A 55 10.82 7.48 3.50
CA ALA A 55 10.77 6.70 4.73
C ALA A 55 11.91 5.68 4.90
N GLY A 56 12.75 5.48 3.87
CA GLY A 56 13.85 4.52 3.85
C GLY A 56 13.45 3.07 3.55
N LEU A 57 12.34 2.86 2.83
CA LEU A 57 11.79 1.55 2.51
C LEU A 57 12.15 1.10 1.10
N VAL A 58 12.29 -0.21 0.90
CA VAL A 58 12.45 -0.81 -0.42
C VAL A 58 11.08 -1.13 -1.00
N VAL A 59 10.85 -0.77 -2.26
CA VAL A 59 9.59 -1.03 -2.96
C VAL A 59 9.84 -1.73 -4.31
N GLU A 60 9.02 -2.73 -4.61
CA GLU A 60 8.94 -3.40 -5.89
C GLU A 60 7.54 -3.22 -6.47
N ILE A 61 7.44 -2.69 -7.70
CA ILE A 61 6.15 -2.46 -8.36
C ILE A 61 5.80 -3.68 -9.22
N ALA A 62 4.63 -4.27 -8.97
CA ALA A 62 4.09 -5.40 -9.72
C ALA A 62 2.75 -5.02 -10.38
N PRO A 63 2.72 -4.80 -11.70
CA PRO A 63 1.48 -4.50 -12.42
C PRO A 63 0.47 -5.64 -12.29
N PHE A 64 -0.73 -5.31 -11.83
CA PHE A 64 -1.84 -6.25 -11.73
C PHE A 64 -2.48 -6.50 -13.10
N GLY A 65 -2.77 -7.77 -13.40
CA GLY A 65 -3.32 -8.23 -14.68
C GLY A 65 -4.80 -7.90 -14.90
N GLY A 66 -5.50 -7.39 -13.89
CA GLY A 66 -6.91 -6.99 -13.99
C GLY A 66 -7.90 -8.04 -13.48
N GLU A 67 -7.47 -9.26 -13.23
CA GLU A 67 -8.33 -10.36 -12.77
C GLU A 67 -7.76 -11.02 -11.51
N CYS A 68 -8.64 -11.33 -10.55
CA CYS A 68 -8.27 -11.98 -9.30
C CYS A 68 -8.63 -13.46 -9.38
N PHE A 69 -7.67 -14.30 -9.80
CA PHE A 69 -7.83 -15.74 -9.86
C PHE A 69 -6.59 -16.46 -9.32
N ALA A 70 -6.80 -17.65 -8.78
CA ALA A 70 -5.70 -18.60 -8.59
C ALA A 70 -5.36 -19.19 -9.96
N LYS A 71 -4.08 -19.17 -10.30
CA LYS A 71 -3.55 -19.75 -11.55
C LYS A 71 -3.95 -21.21 -11.72
#